data_AF-A0A5J5PKY9-F1
#
_entry.id   AF-A0A5J5PKY9-F1
#
_cell.length_a   1.000
_cell.length_b   1.000
_cell.length_c   1.000
_cell.angle_alpha   90.00
_cell.angle_beta   90.00
_cell.angle_gamma   90.00
#
_symmetry.space_group_name_H-M   'P 1'
#
loop_
_entity.id
_entity.type
_entity.pdbx_description
1 polymer ?
#
loop_
_entity_poly.entity_id
_entity_poly.type
_entity_poly.pdbx_seq_one_letter_code
_entity_poly.pdbx_strand_id
1 'polypeptide(L)'
;MGKDIVCQESKTLGKCSRLWNLKHVEDVLKYNKGTDRIQGIKVDMSRMDNLFQHPVFESMINLRCIFFYFPSNWLRKEHEDYKKLHTDQDDIISLPDELRYLRWDYYPFKSLSSSFNPKNLVALELPYGNMEQLWNEVHQDLVHLRKINLFSCKNLKKIPNLLGALNLERLDCENCESLVKLPSLARLTSLQTLHLEGCRSLKKFSEIPNYFYELDVSETGIKEQTRQHAGQEDQVMQELLMQAYFVYFVIPTPTKSLFSLDLSGCPIIKFPTVDVRSPSLRFKSLKYMHMDRCKSLKLLSELPSYLLKLNVLDCTSLEKVSFADQNLYQFDYLDADDACFYEFTMLFRNCFNLNQESINNIEANAMLKIRSLAKKWAARFDCCGKIPDLSSLICCFPGNKISPNKFKCQSMNSSLSLKIAPNGGGGSRFLVFVICLVADLTHCRYISDVECICKYQLTAAGGGNDGGGGGYEKLRSKISLLLFPEPEKYKDYHVFILSTADMVKEDQNYEEASFKFYIRLLDLRRGGKEYIKVERCGVHVFYVDAESDTDATDASDATEKRHAGNKRSFSHDGEEADGGLKRLK
;
A
#
# COMPACT_ATOMS: atom_id res chain seq x y z
N MET A 1 -6.72 -19.67 32.31
CA MET A 1 -7.40 -18.69 33.20
C MET A 1 -8.89 -18.51 32.89
N GLY A 2 -9.33 -17.88 31.80
CA GLY A 2 -10.77 -17.65 31.56
C GLY A 2 -11.63 -18.90 31.30
N LYS A 3 -11.08 -19.93 30.66
CA LYS A 3 -11.77 -21.22 30.41
C LYS A 3 -11.97 -22.03 31.69
N ASP A 4 -10.99 -21.99 32.58
CA ASP A 4 -10.99 -22.76 33.84
C ASP A 4 -12.00 -22.19 34.84
N ILE A 5 -12.18 -20.86 34.85
CA ILE A 5 -13.17 -20.15 35.68
C ILE A 5 -14.61 -20.51 35.28
N VAL A 6 -14.93 -20.53 33.98
CA VAL A 6 -16.30 -20.86 33.53
C VAL A 6 -16.60 -22.37 33.64
N CYS A 7 -15.59 -23.25 33.57
CA CYS A 7 -15.76 -24.67 33.93
C CYS A 7 -16.10 -24.88 35.41
N GLN A 8 -15.75 -23.94 36.30
CA GLN A 8 -16.09 -23.96 37.72
C GLN A 8 -17.47 -23.33 38.02
N GLU A 9 -18.07 -22.57 37.09
CA GLU A 9 -19.35 -21.88 37.33
C GLU A 9 -20.55 -22.83 37.47
N SER A 10 -20.64 -23.88 36.65
CA SER A 10 -21.68 -24.91 36.78
C SER A 10 -21.43 -26.11 35.87
N LYS A 11 -21.84 -27.30 36.31
CA LYS A 11 -21.97 -28.49 35.44
C LYS A 11 -23.36 -28.56 34.77
N THR A 12 -24.29 -27.67 35.13
CA THR A 12 -25.68 -27.70 34.62
C THR A 12 -25.80 -26.87 33.34
N LEU A 13 -26.38 -27.47 32.29
CA LEU A 13 -26.66 -26.82 31.00
C LEU A 13 -27.45 -25.51 31.19
N GLY A 14 -27.08 -24.46 30.45
CA GLY A 14 -27.75 -23.15 30.49
C GLY A 14 -27.45 -22.28 31.71
N LYS A 15 -26.67 -22.72 32.71
CA LYS A 15 -26.27 -21.89 33.87
C LYS A 15 -24.91 -21.21 33.73
N CYS A 16 -24.13 -21.59 32.72
CA CYS A 16 -22.81 -21.01 32.45
C CYS A 16 -22.96 -19.69 31.69
N SER A 17 -22.16 -18.68 32.07
CA SER A 17 -22.16 -17.38 31.39
C SER A 17 -21.61 -17.43 29.96
N ARG A 18 -20.80 -18.45 29.64
CA ARG A 18 -20.19 -18.65 28.31
C ARG A 18 -20.33 -20.10 27.87
N LEU A 19 -20.73 -20.31 26.62
CA LEU A 19 -20.90 -21.61 26.00
C LEU A 19 -19.87 -21.80 24.87
N TRP A 20 -19.09 -22.87 24.96
CA TRP A 20 -18.16 -23.26 23.89
C TRP A 20 -18.01 -24.78 23.71
N ASN A 21 -18.53 -25.57 24.65
CA ASN A 21 -18.57 -27.02 24.50
C ASN A 21 -19.65 -27.36 23.46
N LEU A 22 -19.27 -28.09 22.40
CA LEU A 22 -20.13 -28.41 21.27
C LEU A 22 -21.49 -28.98 21.72
N LYS A 23 -21.49 -30.02 22.57
CA LYS A 23 -22.73 -30.66 23.04
C LYS A 23 -23.64 -29.71 23.81
N HIS A 24 -23.04 -28.84 24.64
CA HIS A 24 -23.82 -27.86 25.40
C HIS A 24 -24.42 -26.78 24.50
N VAL A 25 -23.68 -26.34 23.47
CA VAL A 25 -24.17 -25.37 22.49
C VAL A 25 -25.29 -26.00 21.65
N GLU A 26 -25.10 -27.23 21.17
CA GLU A 26 -26.13 -27.99 20.45
C GLU A 26 -27.41 -28.14 21.27
N ASP A 27 -27.30 -28.54 22.54
CA ASP A 27 -28.47 -28.71 23.40
C ASP A 27 -29.22 -27.39 23.65
N VAL A 28 -28.48 -26.29 23.79
CA VAL A 28 -29.07 -24.96 24.01
C VAL A 28 -29.75 -24.44 22.75
N LEU A 29 -29.11 -24.55 21.58
CA LEU A 29 -29.63 -24.02 20.31
C LEU A 29 -30.73 -24.89 19.72
N LYS A 30 -30.60 -26.22 19.78
CA LYS A 30 -31.56 -27.17 19.17
C LYS A 30 -32.85 -27.31 19.97
N TYR A 31 -32.78 -27.24 21.30
CA TYR A 31 -33.93 -27.45 22.19
C TYR A 31 -34.38 -26.17 22.92
N ASN A 32 -33.93 -24.99 22.47
CA ASN A 32 -34.26 -23.69 23.05
C ASN A 32 -34.08 -23.63 24.58
N LYS A 33 -32.95 -24.16 25.10
CA LYS A 33 -32.63 -24.17 26.54
C LYS A 33 -31.78 -22.96 26.96
N GLY A 34 -31.87 -21.88 26.18
CA GLY A 34 -31.21 -20.61 26.48
C GLY A 34 -31.72 -20.02 27.80
N THR A 35 -30.85 -19.28 28.49
CA THR A 35 -31.22 -18.51 29.69
C THR A 35 -30.60 -17.12 29.63
N ASP A 36 -31.12 -16.21 30.43
CA ASP A 36 -30.60 -14.85 30.63
C ASP A 36 -29.19 -14.81 31.24
N ARG A 37 -28.67 -15.93 31.76
CA ARG A 37 -27.29 -16.01 32.26
C ARG A 37 -26.26 -16.09 31.14
N ILE A 38 -26.65 -16.57 29.97
CA ILE A 38 -25.73 -16.78 28.84
C ILE A 38 -25.39 -15.42 28.23
N GLN A 39 -24.11 -15.07 28.26
CA GLN A 39 -23.57 -13.82 27.72
C GLN A 39 -22.71 -14.03 26.47
N GLY A 40 -22.25 -15.26 26.21
CA GLY A 40 -21.45 -15.54 25.03
C GLY A 40 -21.55 -16.97 24.54
N ILE A 41 -21.61 -17.14 23.22
CA ILE A 41 -21.61 -18.44 22.55
C ILE A 41 -20.49 -18.44 21.52
N LYS A 42 -19.65 -19.49 21.54
CA LYS A 42 -18.60 -19.71 20.54
C LYS A 42 -18.60 -21.15 20.10
N VAL A 43 -18.78 -21.41 18.83
CA VAL A 43 -18.84 -22.78 18.30
C VAL A 43 -18.16 -22.90 16.95
N ASP A 44 -17.50 -24.03 16.76
CA ASP A 44 -16.97 -24.47 15.47
C ASP A 44 -18.13 -25.11 14.69
N MET A 45 -18.59 -24.41 13.65
CA MET A 45 -19.73 -24.81 12.84
C MET A 45 -19.43 -25.99 11.92
N SER A 46 -18.16 -26.39 11.75
CA SER A 46 -17.79 -27.57 10.93
C SER A 46 -18.24 -28.90 11.55
N ARG A 47 -18.68 -28.89 12.80
CA ARG A 47 -19.00 -30.08 13.61
C ARG A 47 -20.48 -30.18 13.97
N MET A 48 -21.32 -29.41 13.29
CA MET A 48 -22.64 -28.99 13.72
C MET A 48 -23.66 -29.25 12.59
N ASP A 49 -24.70 -30.06 12.83
CA ASP A 49 -25.75 -30.38 11.84
C ASP A 49 -27.00 -29.48 12.01
N ASN A 50 -27.28 -28.58 11.04
CA ASN A 50 -28.47 -27.71 10.89
C ASN A 50 -29.21 -27.31 12.20
N LEU A 51 -28.85 -26.17 12.81
CA LEU A 51 -28.99 -25.95 14.27
C LEU A 51 -29.95 -24.89 14.80
N PHE A 52 -30.85 -24.35 14.00
CA PHE A 52 -31.70 -23.27 14.49
C PHE A 52 -33.18 -23.66 14.39
N GLN A 53 -33.81 -23.84 15.56
CA GLN A 53 -35.26 -23.76 15.66
C GLN A 53 -35.66 -22.33 16.03
N HIS A 54 -36.60 -21.75 15.29
CA HIS A 54 -37.16 -20.45 15.65
C HIS A 54 -38.14 -20.62 16.85
N PRO A 55 -38.10 -19.76 17.89
CA PRO A 55 -37.13 -18.68 18.18
C PRO A 55 -36.00 -19.12 19.12
N VAL A 56 -34.74 -18.97 18.70
CA VAL A 56 -33.58 -19.53 19.44
C VAL A 56 -32.95 -18.61 20.49
N PHE A 57 -32.97 -17.28 20.29
CA PHE A 57 -32.25 -16.32 21.14
C PHE A 57 -33.14 -15.50 22.08
N GLU A 58 -34.46 -15.62 22.02
CA GLU A 58 -35.41 -14.80 22.80
C GLU A 58 -35.19 -14.88 24.31
N SER A 59 -34.82 -16.06 24.83
CA SER A 59 -34.54 -16.27 26.26
C SER A 59 -33.16 -15.80 26.69
N MET A 60 -32.25 -15.53 25.75
CA MET A 60 -30.85 -15.16 26.00
C MET A 60 -30.65 -13.65 25.92
N ILE A 61 -31.46 -12.91 26.69
CA ILE A 61 -31.54 -11.44 26.61
C ILE A 61 -30.23 -10.70 26.96
N ASN A 62 -29.32 -11.32 27.73
CA ASN A 62 -28.02 -10.75 28.08
C ASN A 62 -26.87 -11.20 27.17
N LEU A 63 -27.18 -11.82 26.03
CA LEU A 63 -26.20 -12.32 25.08
C LEU A 63 -25.45 -11.16 24.42
N ARG A 64 -24.12 -11.13 24.59
CA ARG A 64 -23.24 -10.07 24.09
C ARG A 64 -22.36 -10.52 22.94
N CYS A 65 -22.04 -11.81 22.86
CA CYS A 65 -21.09 -12.33 21.89
C CYS A 65 -21.59 -13.62 21.24
N ILE A 66 -21.62 -13.66 19.91
CA ILE A 66 -21.84 -14.88 19.13
C ILE A 66 -20.65 -15.06 18.20
N PHE A 67 -20.05 -16.26 18.22
CA PHE A 67 -18.97 -16.65 17.32
C PHE A 67 -19.26 -18.02 16.73
N PHE A 68 -19.95 -18.04 15.61
CA PHE A 68 -20.17 -19.22 14.79
C PHE A 68 -19.18 -19.16 13.64
N TYR A 69 -18.13 -19.99 13.71
CA TYR A 69 -17.00 -19.88 12.78
C TYR A 69 -16.61 -21.23 12.19
N PHE A 70 -15.98 -21.19 11.02
CA PHE A 70 -15.31 -22.34 10.44
C PHE A 70 -13.79 -22.18 10.59
N PRO A 71 -13.04 -23.24 10.94
CA PRO A 71 -11.59 -23.16 11.07
C PRO A 71 -10.91 -22.89 9.72
N SER A 72 -9.76 -22.21 9.72
CA SER A 72 -9.09 -21.69 8.50
C SER A 72 -8.68 -22.77 7.48
N ASN A 73 -8.45 -24.01 7.91
CA ASN A 73 -8.18 -25.13 7.02
C ASN A 73 -9.42 -25.59 6.22
N TRP A 74 -10.63 -25.26 6.68
CA TRP A 74 -11.87 -25.53 5.95
C TRP A 74 -12.14 -24.50 4.87
N LEU A 75 -11.78 -23.24 5.10
CA LEU A 75 -11.97 -22.14 4.14
C LEU A 75 -11.12 -22.28 2.86
N ARG A 76 -10.09 -23.15 2.86
CA ARG A 76 -9.23 -23.42 1.68
C ARG A 76 -9.76 -24.50 0.73
N LYS A 77 -10.83 -25.21 1.11
CA LYS A 77 -11.50 -26.20 0.24
C LYS A 77 -12.63 -25.51 -0.53
N GLU A 78 -12.32 -24.42 -1.21
CA GLU A 78 -13.22 -23.83 -2.20
C GLU A 78 -13.40 -24.88 -3.30
N HIS A 79 -14.60 -25.46 -3.45
CA HIS A 79 -15.13 -26.03 -4.71
C HIS A 79 -16.39 -26.89 -4.53
N GLU A 80 -16.80 -27.25 -3.31
CA GLU A 80 -18.02 -28.05 -3.13
C GLU A 80 -19.12 -27.24 -2.44
N ASP A 81 -20.34 -27.39 -2.96
CA ASP A 81 -21.61 -27.00 -2.38
C ASP A 81 -21.68 -27.40 -0.91
N TYR A 82 -21.17 -26.56 -0.02
CA TYR A 82 -21.41 -26.75 1.40
C TYR A 82 -22.90 -26.60 1.59
N LYS A 83 -23.51 -27.73 1.97
CA LYS A 83 -24.92 -27.90 2.30
C LYS A 83 -25.44 -26.56 2.77
N LYS A 84 -26.25 -25.93 1.91
CA LYS A 84 -27.22 -24.93 2.35
C LYS A 84 -27.67 -25.43 3.72
N LEU A 85 -27.48 -24.62 4.76
CA LEU A 85 -28.37 -24.74 5.91
C LEU A 85 -29.75 -24.57 5.27
N HIS A 86 -30.38 -25.69 4.91
CA HIS A 86 -31.67 -25.73 4.25
C HIS A 86 -32.60 -25.20 5.32
N THR A 87 -32.78 -23.89 5.28
CA THR A 87 -33.87 -23.24 5.96
C THR A 87 -34.96 -23.23 4.91
N ASP A 88 -35.93 -24.12 5.06
CA ASP A 88 -37.13 -24.18 4.22
C ASP A 88 -38.06 -22.96 4.45
N GLN A 89 -37.56 -21.89 5.06
CA GLN A 89 -38.36 -20.79 5.55
C GLN A 89 -37.64 -19.46 5.35
N ASP A 90 -38.41 -18.47 4.90
CA ASP A 90 -38.10 -17.04 4.91
C ASP A 90 -37.96 -16.46 6.35
N ASP A 91 -37.58 -17.29 7.32
CA ASP A 91 -37.58 -16.96 8.75
C ASP A 91 -36.30 -16.26 9.14
N ILE A 92 -36.39 -14.94 9.21
CA ILE A 92 -35.44 -14.06 9.88
C ILE A 92 -35.34 -14.48 11.37
N ILE A 93 -34.13 -14.72 11.89
CA ILE A 93 -33.91 -14.89 13.33
C ILE A 93 -33.83 -13.53 14.01
N SER A 94 -34.62 -13.35 15.08
CA SER A 94 -34.49 -12.21 15.99
C SER A 94 -33.21 -12.36 16.83
N LEU A 95 -32.36 -11.34 16.79
CA LEU A 95 -31.09 -11.27 17.52
C LEU A 95 -31.26 -10.40 18.78
N PRO A 96 -30.59 -10.70 19.91
CA PRO A 96 -30.69 -9.89 21.13
C PRO A 96 -30.03 -8.51 21.00
N ASP A 97 -30.71 -7.47 21.50
CA ASP A 97 -30.25 -6.07 21.43
C ASP A 97 -28.99 -5.75 22.28
N GLU A 98 -28.64 -6.64 23.21
CA GLU A 98 -27.42 -6.52 24.03
C GLU A 98 -26.15 -7.03 23.31
N LEU A 99 -26.29 -7.51 22.07
CA LEU A 99 -25.17 -7.98 21.27
C LEU A 99 -24.15 -6.87 21.00
N ARG A 100 -22.87 -7.22 21.22
CA ARG A 100 -21.69 -6.40 20.96
C ARG A 100 -20.81 -6.97 19.86
N TYR A 101 -20.75 -8.30 19.75
CA TYR A 101 -19.93 -8.99 18.75
C TYR A 101 -20.75 -10.11 18.11
N LEU A 102 -20.94 -10.02 16.80
CA LEU A 102 -21.58 -11.07 16.02
C LEU A 102 -20.63 -11.53 14.93
N ARG A 103 -20.09 -12.73 15.07
CA ARG A 103 -19.45 -13.46 13.96
C ARG A 103 -20.28 -14.69 13.61
N TRP A 104 -20.71 -14.77 12.36
CA TRP A 104 -21.49 -15.88 11.84
C TRP A 104 -21.09 -16.20 10.41
N ASP A 105 -20.08 -17.06 10.28
CA ASP A 105 -19.60 -17.57 8.99
C ASP A 105 -20.72 -18.37 8.31
N TYR A 106 -20.93 -18.17 7.01
CA TYR A 106 -22.01 -18.76 6.22
C TYR A 106 -23.42 -18.44 6.76
N TYR A 107 -23.64 -17.19 7.17
CA TYR A 107 -24.94 -16.71 7.63
C TYR A 107 -26.05 -17.08 6.62
N PRO A 108 -27.06 -17.88 7.00
CA PRO A 108 -27.93 -18.54 6.03
C PRO A 108 -29.10 -17.66 5.53
N PHE A 109 -29.42 -16.59 6.25
CA PHE A 109 -30.62 -15.79 5.99
C PHE A 109 -30.38 -14.69 4.95
N LYS A 110 -31.47 -14.26 4.29
CA LYS A 110 -31.45 -13.25 3.23
C LYS A 110 -31.13 -11.83 3.73
N SER A 111 -31.38 -11.55 5.01
CA SER A 111 -31.06 -10.29 5.69
C SER A 111 -31.08 -10.45 7.21
N LEU A 112 -30.50 -9.50 7.94
CA LEU A 112 -30.72 -9.36 9.38
C LEU A 112 -32.15 -8.90 9.66
N SER A 113 -32.65 -9.19 10.87
CA SER A 113 -33.99 -8.82 11.28
C SER A 113 -34.22 -7.32 11.33
N SER A 114 -35.38 -6.88 10.83
CA SER A 114 -35.84 -5.49 11.01
C SER A 114 -36.13 -5.15 12.47
N SER A 115 -36.43 -6.15 13.31
CA SER A 115 -36.68 -5.96 14.75
C SER A 115 -35.41 -5.81 15.58
N PHE A 116 -34.24 -6.19 15.04
CA PHE A 116 -32.99 -6.17 15.79
C PHE A 116 -32.50 -4.74 16.00
N ASN A 117 -32.17 -4.36 17.23
CA ASN A 117 -31.59 -3.05 17.52
C ASN A 117 -30.07 -3.16 17.75
N PRO A 118 -29.23 -2.85 16.74
CA PRO A 118 -27.77 -2.97 16.84
C PRO A 118 -27.08 -1.84 17.63
N LYS A 119 -27.77 -1.08 18.49
CA LYS A 119 -27.21 0.08 19.23
C LYS A 119 -25.90 -0.22 19.99
N ASN A 120 -25.76 -1.44 20.50
CA ASN A 120 -24.60 -1.88 21.29
C ASN A 120 -23.55 -2.63 20.45
N LEU A 121 -23.82 -2.86 19.16
CA LEU A 121 -23.01 -3.69 18.30
C LEU A 121 -21.70 -2.98 17.97
N VAL A 122 -20.58 -3.63 18.26
CA VAL A 122 -19.22 -3.12 18.00
C VAL A 122 -18.64 -3.74 16.73
N ALA A 123 -18.88 -5.04 16.50
CA ALA A 123 -18.42 -5.73 15.29
C ALA A 123 -19.49 -6.67 14.74
N LEU A 124 -19.69 -6.56 13.43
CA LEU A 124 -20.54 -7.46 12.63
C LEU A 124 -19.68 -8.17 11.59
N GLU A 125 -19.57 -9.49 11.70
CA GLU A 125 -18.78 -10.33 10.81
C GLU A 125 -19.65 -11.46 10.27
N LEU A 126 -20.07 -11.38 9.01
CA LEU A 126 -20.93 -12.38 8.36
C LEU A 126 -20.26 -12.91 7.08
N PRO A 127 -19.01 -13.42 7.14
CA PRO A 127 -18.31 -13.85 5.93
C PRO A 127 -19.01 -15.05 5.30
N TYR A 128 -18.97 -15.14 3.97
CA TYR A 128 -19.64 -16.16 3.16
C TYR A 128 -21.16 -16.21 3.33
N GLY A 129 -21.78 -15.14 3.83
CA GLY A 129 -23.20 -15.06 4.08
C GLY A 129 -24.04 -15.08 2.79
N ASN A 130 -25.27 -15.60 2.91
CA ASN A 130 -26.22 -15.74 1.81
C ASN A 130 -27.16 -14.52 1.65
N MET A 131 -26.83 -13.40 2.29
CA MET A 131 -27.69 -12.23 2.33
C MET A 131 -27.79 -11.56 0.97
N GLU A 132 -28.98 -11.07 0.62
CA GLU A 132 -29.18 -10.17 -0.52
C GLU A 132 -29.06 -8.69 -0.12
N GLN A 133 -29.38 -8.39 1.14
CA GLN A 133 -29.28 -7.07 1.76
C GLN A 133 -28.92 -7.23 3.23
N LEU A 134 -28.06 -6.35 3.77
CA LEU A 134 -27.57 -6.48 5.15
C LEU A 134 -28.70 -6.36 6.19
N TRP A 135 -29.47 -5.26 6.15
CA TRP A 135 -30.63 -4.99 7.01
C TRP A 135 -31.56 -3.96 6.35
N ASN A 136 -32.71 -3.61 6.94
CA ASN A 136 -33.60 -2.58 6.41
C ASN A 136 -33.14 -1.16 6.80
N GLU A 137 -33.63 -0.11 6.12
CA GLU A 137 -33.22 1.30 6.35
C GLU A 137 -33.70 1.92 7.69
N VAL A 138 -34.03 1.07 8.68
CA VAL A 138 -34.61 1.46 9.97
C VAL A 138 -33.53 1.77 11.02
N HIS A 139 -32.33 1.20 10.89
CA HIS A 139 -31.29 1.31 11.92
C HIS A 139 -30.49 2.61 11.79
N GLN A 140 -30.73 3.55 12.72
CA GLN A 140 -30.04 4.84 12.77
C GLN A 140 -29.06 4.99 13.94
N ASP A 141 -29.13 4.10 14.94
CA ASP A 141 -28.22 4.09 16.08
C ASP A 141 -27.18 2.97 15.91
N LEU A 142 -26.03 3.33 15.32
CA LEU A 142 -24.90 2.44 15.07
C LEU A 142 -23.62 3.04 15.70
N VAL A 143 -23.76 3.86 16.75
CA VAL A 143 -22.68 4.69 17.28
C VAL A 143 -21.49 3.87 17.81
N HIS A 144 -21.73 2.64 18.26
CA HIS A 144 -20.66 1.76 18.76
C HIS A 144 -20.02 0.89 17.67
N LEU A 145 -20.59 0.86 16.46
CA LEU A 145 -20.15 -0.04 15.40
C LEU A 145 -18.81 0.43 14.83
N ARG A 146 -17.78 -0.40 14.96
CA ARG A 146 -16.41 -0.14 14.49
C ARG A 146 -16.02 -0.98 13.29
N LYS A 147 -16.62 -2.16 13.12
CA LYS A 147 -16.25 -3.09 12.05
C LYS A 147 -17.47 -3.77 11.42
N ILE A 148 -17.51 -3.79 10.10
CA ILE A 148 -18.39 -4.63 9.29
C ILE A 148 -17.51 -5.49 8.37
N ASN A 149 -17.68 -6.81 8.43
CA ASN A 149 -17.04 -7.77 7.53
C ASN A 149 -18.10 -8.63 6.83
N LEU A 150 -18.20 -8.50 5.52
CA LEU A 150 -19.11 -9.20 4.62
C LEU A 150 -18.34 -9.99 3.55
N PHE A 151 -17.07 -10.34 3.83
CA PHE A 151 -16.20 -11.08 2.92
C PHE A 151 -16.94 -12.24 2.23
N SER A 152 -16.87 -12.30 0.90
CA SER A 152 -17.46 -13.33 0.04
C SER A 152 -18.99 -13.53 0.20
N CYS A 153 -19.73 -12.48 0.56
CA CYS A 153 -21.20 -12.47 0.48
C CYS A 153 -21.66 -12.32 -0.98
N LYS A 154 -21.55 -13.38 -1.78
CA LYS A 154 -21.74 -13.34 -3.25
C LYS A 154 -23.11 -12.88 -3.70
N ASN A 155 -24.15 -13.05 -2.88
CA ASN A 155 -25.53 -12.65 -3.18
C ASN A 155 -25.88 -11.21 -2.74
N LEU A 156 -24.99 -10.54 -2.00
CA LEU A 156 -25.23 -9.22 -1.45
C LEU A 156 -25.33 -8.18 -2.57
N LYS A 157 -26.49 -7.55 -2.73
CA LYS A 157 -26.76 -6.56 -3.78
C LYS A 157 -26.61 -5.13 -3.26
N LYS A 158 -27.00 -4.88 -2.01
CA LYS A 158 -27.07 -3.53 -1.43
C LYS A 158 -26.64 -3.55 0.04
N ILE A 159 -25.80 -2.57 0.38
CA ILE A 159 -25.57 -2.18 1.78
C ILE A 159 -26.46 -0.96 2.06
N PRO A 160 -27.32 -1.02 3.10
CA PRO A 160 -28.14 0.11 3.53
C PRO A 160 -27.29 1.31 3.96
N ASN A 161 -27.96 2.43 4.18
CA ASN A 161 -27.34 3.63 4.71
C ASN A 161 -26.62 3.39 6.06
N LEU A 162 -25.40 3.92 6.22
CA LEU A 162 -24.57 3.85 7.43
C LEU A 162 -24.48 5.19 8.19
N LEU A 163 -25.43 6.12 8.00
CA LEU A 163 -25.41 7.47 8.62
C LEU A 163 -25.16 7.47 10.14
N GLY A 164 -25.64 6.46 10.87
CA GLY A 164 -25.46 6.31 12.31
C GLY A 164 -24.12 5.74 12.76
N ALA A 165 -23.31 5.21 11.84
CA ALA A 165 -22.09 4.47 12.13
C ALA A 165 -20.85 5.38 12.10
N LEU A 166 -20.88 6.49 12.83
CA LEU A 166 -19.83 7.52 12.80
C LEU A 166 -18.45 7.03 13.28
N ASN A 167 -18.44 5.97 14.10
CA ASN A 167 -17.24 5.33 14.63
C ASN A 167 -16.82 4.08 13.83
N LEU A 168 -17.41 3.84 12.65
CA LEU A 168 -17.02 2.73 11.78
C LEU A 168 -15.60 2.96 11.26
N GLU A 169 -14.70 2.03 11.55
CA GLU A 169 -13.28 2.08 11.18
C GLU A 169 -12.96 1.17 9.99
N ARG A 170 -13.65 0.04 9.85
CA ARG A 170 -13.43 -0.93 8.77
C ARG A 170 -14.73 -1.41 8.15
N LEU A 171 -14.81 -1.32 6.81
CA LEU A 171 -15.84 -1.94 6.00
C LEU A 171 -15.17 -2.90 4.99
N ASP A 172 -15.42 -4.18 5.15
CA ASP A 172 -14.84 -5.24 4.33
C ASP A 172 -15.96 -5.94 3.56
N CYS A 173 -15.91 -5.89 2.24
CA CYS A 173 -16.89 -6.44 1.31
C CYS A 173 -16.20 -7.18 0.15
N GLU A 174 -14.97 -7.65 0.36
CA GLU A 174 -14.23 -8.40 -0.66
C GLU A 174 -15.07 -9.56 -1.18
N ASN A 175 -14.96 -9.88 -2.46
CA ASN A 175 -15.66 -10.95 -3.17
C ASN A 175 -17.21 -10.90 -3.07
N CYS A 176 -17.81 -9.72 -2.80
CA CYS A 176 -19.25 -9.51 -2.93
C CYS A 176 -19.64 -9.28 -4.41
N GLU A 177 -19.62 -10.36 -5.20
CA GLU A 177 -19.76 -10.30 -6.66
C GLU A 177 -21.05 -9.63 -7.16
N SER A 178 -22.16 -9.73 -6.42
CA SER A 178 -23.46 -9.12 -6.76
C SER A 178 -23.64 -7.68 -6.27
N LEU A 179 -22.67 -7.10 -5.56
CA LEU A 179 -22.82 -5.77 -4.95
C LEU A 179 -22.84 -4.69 -6.04
N VAL A 180 -23.98 -4.02 -6.21
CA VAL A 180 -24.17 -3.04 -7.29
C VAL A 180 -23.96 -1.59 -6.84
N LYS A 181 -24.11 -1.31 -5.54
CA LYS A 181 -24.06 0.04 -5.00
C LYS A 181 -23.64 0.07 -3.53
N LEU A 182 -22.75 1.00 -3.20
CA LEU A 182 -22.40 1.37 -1.83
C LEU A 182 -23.28 2.52 -1.30
N PRO A 183 -23.49 2.59 0.03
CA PRO A 183 -24.06 3.78 0.66
C PRO A 183 -23.10 4.96 0.53
N SER A 184 -23.59 6.18 0.81
CA SER A 184 -22.69 7.33 0.92
C SER A 184 -21.74 7.10 2.10
N LEU A 185 -20.43 7.12 1.83
CA LEU A 185 -19.40 6.93 2.86
C LEU A 185 -18.86 8.27 3.39
N ALA A 186 -19.16 9.39 2.74
CA ALA A 186 -18.60 10.72 3.03
C ALA A 186 -18.72 11.16 4.51
N ARG A 187 -19.75 10.69 5.23
CA ARG A 187 -20.00 11.03 6.63
C ARG A 187 -19.33 10.10 7.65
N LEU A 188 -18.67 9.03 7.20
CA LEU A 188 -18.02 8.04 8.05
C LEU A 188 -16.60 8.52 8.43
N THR A 189 -16.51 9.58 9.25
CA THR A 189 -15.24 10.27 9.54
C THR A 189 -14.16 9.41 10.18
N SER A 190 -14.54 8.28 10.80
CA SER A 190 -13.63 7.33 11.45
C SER A 190 -13.19 6.18 10.54
N LEU A 191 -13.71 6.09 9.32
CA LEU A 191 -13.46 4.95 8.43
C LEU A 191 -12.03 5.01 7.90
N GLN A 192 -11.22 4.01 8.27
CA GLN A 192 -9.81 3.91 7.92
C GLN A 192 -9.55 2.93 6.78
N THR A 193 -10.36 1.86 6.69
CA THR A 193 -10.15 0.75 5.75
C THR A 193 -11.43 0.39 5.01
N LEU A 194 -11.34 0.26 3.68
CA LEU A 194 -12.42 -0.17 2.78
C LEU A 194 -11.86 -1.17 1.80
N HIS A 195 -12.36 -2.39 1.88
CA HIS A 195 -11.94 -3.49 1.01
C HIS A 195 -13.12 -3.92 0.13
N LEU A 196 -12.94 -3.77 -1.18
CA LEU A 196 -13.94 -4.05 -2.21
C LEU A 196 -13.39 -4.94 -3.33
N GLU A 197 -12.26 -5.61 -3.09
CA GLU A 197 -11.67 -6.59 -4.02
C GLU A 197 -12.76 -7.52 -4.56
N GLY A 198 -12.79 -7.79 -5.86
CA GLY A 198 -13.71 -8.77 -6.44
C GLY A 198 -15.20 -8.36 -6.47
N CYS A 199 -15.55 -7.11 -6.11
CA CYS A 199 -16.92 -6.58 -6.28
C CYS A 199 -17.23 -6.25 -7.75
N ARG A 200 -17.30 -7.27 -8.61
CA ARG A 200 -17.37 -7.16 -10.08
C ARG A 200 -18.62 -6.46 -10.61
N SER A 201 -19.73 -6.49 -9.87
CA SER A 201 -20.96 -5.79 -10.24
C SER A 201 -20.98 -4.30 -9.84
N LEU A 202 -20.01 -3.86 -9.02
CA LEU A 202 -19.93 -2.48 -8.56
C LEU A 202 -19.39 -1.60 -9.69
N LYS A 203 -20.27 -0.83 -10.33
CA LYS A 203 -19.94 0.01 -11.50
C LYS A 203 -19.74 1.49 -11.17
N LYS A 204 -20.19 1.93 -10.00
CA LYS A 204 -20.12 3.31 -9.54
C LYS A 204 -19.55 3.34 -8.14
N PHE A 205 -18.63 4.26 -7.90
CA PHE A 205 -18.07 4.49 -6.58
C PHE A 205 -18.76 5.67 -5.88
N SER A 206 -18.81 5.65 -4.57
CA SER A 206 -19.40 6.69 -3.71
C SER A 206 -18.32 7.58 -3.10
N GLU A 207 -18.66 8.82 -2.76
CA GLU A 207 -17.77 9.73 -2.01
C GLU A 207 -17.24 9.08 -0.72
N ILE A 208 -15.93 9.19 -0.50
CA ILE A 208 -15.21 8.66 0.68
C ILE A 208 -14.85 9.77 1.67
N PRO A 209 -14.66 9.46 2.96
CA PRO A 209 -14.21 10.42 3.97
C PRO A 209 -12.82 10.99 3.69
N ASN A 210 -12.53 12.18 4.23
CA ASN A 210 -11.24 12.87 4.11
C ASN A 210 -10.06 12.18 4.81
N TYR A 211 -10.34 11.32 5.80
CA TYR A 211 -9.35 10.57 6.57
C TYR A 211 -9.53 9.10 6.23
N PHE A 212 -8.53 8.54 5.56
CA PHE A 212 -8.62 7.21 4.99
C PHE A 212 -7.21 6.63 4.88
N TYR A 213 -6.97 5.41 5.34
CA TYR A 213 -5.63 4.81 5.38
C TYR A 213 -5.40 3.86 4.20
N GLU A 214 -6.37 2.97 3.92
CA GLU A 214 -6.21 1.88 2.96
C GLU A 214 -7.48 1.65 2.12
N LEU A 215 -7.34 1.80 0.79
CA LEU A 215 -8.41 1.59 -0.19
C LEU A 215 -8.05 0.44 -1.14
N ASP A 216 -8.88 -0.60 -1.15
CA ASP A 216 -8.83 -1.65 -2.15
C ASP A 216 -10.13 -1.66 -2.96
N VAL A 217 -10.02 -1.37 -4.26
CA VAL A 217 -11.11 -1.47 -5.24
C VAL A 217 -10.75 -2.41 -6.38
N SER A 218 -9.82 -3.32 -6.15
CA SER A 218 -9.32 -4.26 -7.14
C SER A 218 -10.42 -5.20 -7.66
N GLU A 219 -10.30 -5.64 -8.90
CA GLU A 219 -11.28 -6.49 -9.60
C GLU A 219 -12.74 -5.97 -9.59
N THR A 220 -12.94 -4.67 -9.38
CA THR A 220 -14.27 -4.05 -9.46
C THR A 220 -14.67 -3.72 -10.90
N GLY A 221 -15.97 -3.59 -11.14
CA GLY A 221 -16.54 -3.16 -12.42
C GLY A 221 -16.53 -1.64 -12.62
N ILE A 222 -15.83 -0.88 -11.78
CA ILE A 222 -15.86 0.59 -11.76
C ILE A 222 -15.20 1.11 -13.05
N LYS A 223 -15.98 1.80 -13.87
CA LYS A 223 -15.54 2.37 -15.15
C LYS A 223 -15.53 3.89 -15.11
N GLU A 224 -14.65 4.49 -15.90
CA GLU A 224 -14.66 5.92 -16.22
C GLU A 224 -15.96 6.25 -17.01
N GLN A 225 -16.80 7.15 -16.50
CA GLN A 225 -18.00 7.59 -17.22
C GLN A 225 -17.65 8.72 -18.18
N THR A 226 -17.39 8.42 -19.46
CA THR A 226 -17.41 9.42 -20.54
C THR A 226 -18.87 9.77 -20.86
N ARG A 227 -19.31 11.01 -20.62
CA ARG A 227 -20.63 11.45 -21.10
C ARG A 227 -20.55 11.70 -22.61
N GLN A 228 -21.25 10.91 -23.41
CA GLN A 228 -21.56 11.28 -24.79
C GLN A 228 -22.67 12.34 -24.76
N HIS A 229 -22.43 13.48 -25.40
CA HIS A 229 -23.36 14.60 -25.50
C HIS A 229 -24.68 14.18 -26.17
N ALA A 230 -25.81 14.56 -25.55
CA ALA A 230 -27.06 14.83 -26.26
C ALA A 230 -27.14 16.36 -26.45
N GLY A 231 -27.65 16.78 -27.61
CA GLY A 231 -27.47 18.10 -28.23
C GLY A 231 -27.86 19.35 -27.44
N GLN A 232 -27.24 20.47 -27.86
CA GLN A 232 -27.74 21.86 -27.99
C GLN A 232 -28.46 22.47 -26.77
N GLU A 233 -28.10 23.60 -26.16
CA GLU A 233 -27.33 24.79 -26.51
C GLU A 233 -26.85 25.43 -25.19
N ASP A 234 -25.60 25.90 -25.14
CA ASP A 234 -25.10 27.08 -24.39
C ASP A 234 -23.56 26.99 -24.33
N GLN A 235 -22.96 27.44 -25.42
CA GLN A 235 -21.52 27.67 -25.55
C GLN A 235 -21.11 28.87 -24.68
N VAL A 236 -19.90 28.82 -24.13
CA VAL A 236 -19.15 29.84 -23.35
C VAL A 236 -19.06 29.59 -21.84
N MET A 237 -20.07 29.08 -21.13
CA MET A 237 -19.90 28.71 -19.69
C MET A 237 -19.59 27.22 -19.45
N GLN A 238 -19.67 26.41 -20.51
CA GLN A 238 -19.34 24.98 -20.45
C GLN A 238 -17.87 24.66 -20.71
N GLU A 239 -17.04 25.56 -21.24
CA GLU A 239 -15.60 25.26 -21.42
C GLU A 239 -14.76 25.52 -20.15
N LEU A 240 -15.18 26.43 -19.26
CA LEU A 240 -14.41 26.81 -18.07
C LEU A 240 -14.68 25.94 -16.82
N LEU A 241 -15.70 25.08 -16.84
CA LEU A 241 -15.99 24.13 -15.75
C LEU A 241 -15.83 22.65 -16.16
N MET A 242 -15.57 22.36 -17.44
CA MET A 242 -15.58 20.99 -18.00
C MET A 242 -14.22 20.26 -18.02
N GLN A 243 -13.18 20.82 -17.43
CA GLN A 243 -11.88 20.12 -17.28
C GLN A 243 -11.60 19.65 -15.85
N ALA A 244 -12.43 20.05 -14.87
CA ALA A 244 -12.17 19.75 -13.46
C ALA A 244 -12.87 18.48 -12.93
N TYR A 245 -13.93 17.97 -13.56
CA TYR A 245 -14.83 17.00 -12.90
C TYR A 245 -14.74 15.53 -13.35
N PHE A 246 -14.01 15.20 -14.41
CA PHE A 246 -13.87 13.81 -14.87
C PHE A 246 -12.97 12.94 -13.96
N VAL A 247 -12.13 13.58 -13.15
CA VAL A 247 -11.11 12.94 -12.29
C VAL A 247 -11.67 12.50 -10.93
N TYR A 248 -12.89 12.92 -10.57
CA TYR A 248 -13.51 12.67 -9.25
C TYR A 248 -14.12 11.27 -9.08
N PHE A 249 -14.19 10.44 -10.12
CA PHE A 249 -15.13 9.31 -10.12
C PHE A 249 -14.60 7.99 -9.55
N VAL A 250 -13.28 7.76 -9.57
CA VAL A 250 -12.69 6.53 -9.01
C VAL A 250 -12.23 6.74 -7.57
N ILE A 251 -11.68 7.92 -7.26
CA ILE A 251 -11.31 8.34 -5.89
C ILE A 251 -11.90 9.74 -5.66
N PRO A 252 -13.17 9.82 -5.23
CA PRO A 252 -13.83 11.09 -4.98
C PRO A 252 -13.12 11.80 -3.83
N THR A 253 -12.57 12.97 -4.15
CA THR A 253 -11.83 13.86 -3.24
C THR A 253 -10.55 13.25 -2.64
N PRO A 254 -9.37 13.78 -2.99
CA PRO A 254 -8.09 13.38 -2.42
C PRO A 254 -8.05 13.59 -0.91
N THR A 255 -7.96 12.47 -0.20
CA THR A 255 -7.75 12.41 1.24
C THR A 255 -6.31 12.81 1.52
N LYS A 256 -6.09 13.69 2.50
CA LYS A 256 -4.72 14.12 2.87
C LYS A 256 -3.88 12.97 3.45
N SER A 257 -4.49 11.81 3.69
CA SER A 257 -3.96 10.73 4.53
C SER A 257 -3.91 9.35 3.87
N LEU A 258 -4.35 9.17 2.61
CA LEU A 258 -4.30 7.86 1.94
C LEU A 258 -2.88 7.33 1.93
N PHE A 259 -2.66 6.15 2.50
CA PHE A 259 -1.35 5.53 2.67
C PHE A 259 -1.11 4.40 1.67
N SER A 260 -2.16 3.60 1.40
CA SER A 260 -2.15 2.48 0.46
C SER A 260 -3.36 2.52 -0.49
N LEU A 261 -3.11 2.20 -1.76
CA LEU A 261 -4.12 2.15 -2.82
C LEU A 261 -3.92 0.92 -3.73
N ASP A 262 -4.96 0.10 -3.87
CA ASP A 262 -5.00 -0.99 -4.85
C ASP A 262 -6.12 -0.78 -5.89
N LEU A 263 -5.71 -0.73 -7.16
CA LEU A 263 -6.57 -0.58 -8.34
C LEU A 263 -6.50 -1.81 -9.27
N SER A 264 -5.89 -2.90 -8.83
CA SER A 264 -5.59 -4.06 -9.67
C SER A 264 -6.84 -4.61 -10.36
N GLY A 265 -6.75 -5.06 -11.61
CA GLY A 265 -7.87 -5.60 -12.37
C GLY A 265 -8.96 -4.60 -12.77
N CYS A 266 -8.85 -3.32 -12.41
CA CYS A 266 -9.83 -2.31 -12.78
C CYS A 266 -9.77 -1.96 -14.29
N PRO A 267 -10.92 -1.70 -14.93
CA PRO A 267 -10.98 -1.28 -16.34
C PRO A 267 -10.69 0.22 -16.52
N ILE A 268 -9.64 0.73 -15.87
CA ILE A 268 -9.20 2.13 -15.96
C ILE A 268 -8.31 2.36 -17.19
N ILE A 269 -8.43 3.53 -17.82
CA ILE A 269 -7.64 3.91 -19.01
C ILE A 269 -6.47 4.83 -18.63
N LYS A 270 -6.66 5.71 -17.65
CA LYS A 270 -5.66 6.67 -17.19
C LYS A 270 -5.71 6.76 -15.66
N PHE A 271 -4.56 6.89 -15.02
CA PHE A 271 -4.52 7.25 -13.60
C PHE A 271 -4.94 8.71 -13.42
N PRO A 272 -5.81 9.04 -12.43
CA PRO A 272 -6.29 10.39 -12.19
C PRO A 272 -5.13 11.39 -12.09
N THR A 273 -4.94 12.17 -13.14
CA THR A 273 -3.99 13.28 -13.20
C THR A 273 -4.77 14.54 -12.97
N VAL A 274 -4.31 15.37 -12.04
CA VAL A 274 -5.07 16.52 -11.57
C VAL A 274 -4.35 17.76 -12.06
N ASP A 275 -4.99 18.49 -12.97
CA ASP A 275 -4.53 19.78 -13.49
C ASP A 275 -4.68 20.88 -12.43
N VAL A 276 -3.87 20.79 -11.37
CA VAL A 276 -3.78 21.77 -10.29
C VAL A 276 -2.34 22.24 -10.21
N ARG A 277 -2.12 23.53 -9.95
CA ARG A 277 -0.81 24.21 -9.86
C ARG A 277 0.23 23.56 -8.92
N SER A 278 -0.08 22.46 -8.22
CA SER A 278 0.85 21.66 -7.42
C SER A 278 0.28 20.24 -7.13
N PRO A 279 0.36 19.27 -8.07
CA PRO A 279 -0.17 17.91 -7.89
C PRO A 279 0.49 17.14 -6.73
N SER A 280 1.73 17.48 -6.41
CA SER A 280 2.55 16.92 -5.32
C SER A 280 2.02 17.18 -3.91
N LEU A 281 1.07 18.09 -3.74
CA LEU A 281 0.53 18.46 -2.42
C LEU A 281 -0.66 17.59 -1.98
N ARG A 282 -1.25 16.77 -2.86
CA ARG A 282 -2.57 16.14 -2.61
C ARG A 282 -2.53 14.69 -2.14
N PHE A 283 -1.48 13.94 -2.45
CA PHE A 283 -1.25 12.57 -1.96
C PHE A 283 -0.02 12.47 -1.05
N LYS A 284 0.26 13.48 -0.21
CA LYS A 284 1.52 13.54 0.58
C LYS A 284 1.81 12.27 1.38
N SER A 285 0.75 11.58 1.81
CA SER A 285 0.84 10.36 2.60
C SER A 285 0.87 9.06 1.78
N LEU A 286 0.62 9.09 0.46
CA LEU A 286 0.55 7.86 -0.34
C LEU A 286 1.95 7.25 -0.48
N LYS A 287 2.12 6.03 0.05
CA LYS A 287 3.38 5.30 0.05
C LYS A 287 3.31 4.01 -0.76
N TYR A 288 2.14 3.36 -0.80
CA TYR A 288 1.95 2.05 -1.45
C TYR A 288 0.89 2.14 -2.54
N MET A 289 1.21 1.60 -3.71
CA MET A 289 0.33 1.63 -4.87
C MET A 289 0.44 0.34 -5.68
N HIS A 290 -0.71 -0.25 -5.99
CA HIS A 290 -0.83 -1.51 -6.72
C HIS A 290 -1.80 -1.37 -7.90
N MET A 291 -1.37 -1.83 -9.07
CA MET A 291 -2.10 -1.74 -10.33
C MET A 291 -1.80 -2.96 -11.20
N ASP A 292 -2.03 -4.15 -10.67
CA ASP A 292 -1.79 -5.38 -11.42
C ASP A 292 -2.97 -5.64 -12.38
N ARG A 293 -2.72 -6.24 -13.54
CA ARG A 293 -3.70 -6.67 -14.54
C ARG A 293 -4.69 -5.59 -15.02
N CYS A 294 -4.34 -4.30 -14.93
CA CYS A 294 -5.15 -3.19 -15.48
C CYS A 294 -4.95 -3.09 -17.01
N LYS A 295 -5.53 -4.04 -17.77
CA LYS A 295 -5.24 -4.20 -19.21
C LYS A 295 -5.64 -3.02 -20.10
N SER A 296 -6.53 -2.14 -19.65
CA SER A 296 -6.96 -0.95 -20.40
C SER A 296 -6.12 0.31 -20.11
N LEU A 297 -5.25 0.25 -19.10
CA LEU A 297 -4.46 1.38 -18.63
C LEU A 297 -3.41 1.74 -19.68
N LYS A 298 -3.46 2.98 -20.17
CA LYS A 298 -2.50 3.52 -21.15
C LYS A 298 -1.53 4.53 -20.56
N LEU A 299 -1.97 5.28 -19.56
CA LEU A 299 -1.26 6.45 -19.06
C LEU A 299 -1.21 6.46 -17.51
N LEU A 300 0.02 6.48 -16.98
CA LEU A 300 0.34 6.73 -15.57
C LEU A 300 1.16 8.02 -15.44
N SER A 301 0.50 9.17 -15.51
CA SER A 301 1.17 10.47 -15.43
C SER A 301 1.13 11.07 -14.03
N GLU A 302 2.11 11.92 -13.71
CA GLU A 302 2.24 12.68 -12.46
C GLU A 302 2.24 11.82 -11.18
N LEU A 303 2.81 10.61 -11.25
CA LEU A 303 2.94 9.76 -10.08
C LEU A 303 3.78 10.44 -8.98
N PRO A 304 3.42 10.31 -7.70
CA PRO A 304 4.25 10.84 -6.63
C PRO A 304 5.65 10.21 -6.62
N SER A 305 6.68 11.05 -6.72
CA SER A 305 8.08 10.59 -6.76
C SER A 305 8.53 9.98 -5.42
N TYR A 306 7.82 10.20 -4.33
CA TYR A 306 8.11 9.69 -2.98
C TYR A 306 7.45 8.33 -2.64
N LEU A 307 6.77 7.67 -3.58
CA LEU A 307 6.22 6.32 -3.36
C LEU A 307 7.30 5.35 -2.86
N LEU A 308 6.98 4.57 -1.83
CA LEU A 308 7.85 3.49 -1.33
C LEU A 308 7.67 2.26 -2.21
N LYS A 309 6.41 1.89 -2.50
CA LYS A 309 6.08 0.71 -3.29
C LYS A 309 5.11 1.06 -4.42
N LEU A 310 5.50 0.71 -5.65
CA LEU A 310 4.66 0.76 -6.84
C LEU A 310 4.75 -0.58 -7.56
N ASN A 311 3.63 -1.30 -7.65
CA ASN A 311 3.55 -2.56 -8.39
C ASN A 311 2.57 -2.42 -9.55
N VAL A 312 3.05 -2.74 -10.73
CA VAL A 312 2.30 -2.74 -11.97
C VAL A 312 2.66 -4.01 -12.73
N LEU A 313 1.81 -5.02 -12.70
CA LEU A 313 1.99 -6.29 -13.41
C LEU A 313 0.98 -6.44 -14.54
N ASP A 314 1.38 -6.98 -15.69
CA ASP A 314 0.48 -7.35 -16.78
C ASP A 314 -0.46 -6.20 -17.24
N CYS A 315 -0.03 -4.94 -17.08
CA CYS A 315 -0.66 -3.77 -17.69
C CYS A 315 -0.23 -3.64 -19.14
N THR A 316 -0.75 -4.52 -19.99
CA THR A 316 -0.26 -4.69 -21.36
C THR A 316 -0.49 -3.49 -22.28
N SER A 317 -1.40 -2.57 -21.95
CA SER A 317 -1.65 -1.36 -22.75
C SER A 317 -0.89 -0.13 -22.26
N LEU A 318 -0.08 -0.26 -21.20
CA LEU A 318 0.57 0.88 -20.56
C LEU A 318 1.69 1.42 -21.47
N GLU A 319 1.50 2.65 -21.95
CA GLU A 319 2.41 3.30 -22.91
C GLU A 319 3.23 4.42 -22.25
N LYS A 320 2.58 5.25 -21.41
CA LYS A 320 3.22 6.43 -20.80
C LYS A 320 3.28 6.35 -19.29
N VAL A 321 4.44 6.65 -18.72
CA VAL A 321 4.67 6.83 -17.27
C VAL A 321 5.42 8.13 -17.03
N SER A 322 4.94 8.97 -16.11
CA SER A 322 5.64 10.16 -15.64
C SER A 322 5.45 10.37 -14.14
N PHE A 323 6.39 11.09 -13.53
CA PHE A 323 6.41 11.40 -12.09
C PHE A 323 6.25 12.91 -11.88
N ALA A 324 5.57 13.30 -10.80
CA ALA A 324 5.43 14.69 -10.38
C ALA A 324 6.78 15.29 -9.89
N ASP A 325 6.84 16.62 -9.81
CA ASP A 325 8.06 17.43 -9.62
C ASP A 325 9.07 16.83 -8.63
N GLN A 326 10.30 16.70 -9.11
CA GLN A 326 11.45 16.04 -8.47
C GLN A 326 12.10 16.91 -7.39
N ASN A 327 11.64 18.13 -7.15
CA ASN A 327 12.24 19.02 -6.14
C ASN A 327 11.63 18.86 -4.74
N LEU A 328 10.62 18.01 -4.57
CA LEU A 328 9.92 17.77 -3.31
C LEU A 328 10.32 16.44 -2.66
N TYR A 329 11.58 16.01 -2.83
CA TYR A 329 12.12 14.84 -2.12
C TYR A 329 12.29 15.14 -0.64
N GLN A 330 11.16 15.23 0.04
CA GLN A 330 11.06 15.49 1.46
C GLN A 330 10.98 14.14 2.16
N PHE A 331 12.13 13.47 2.29
CA PHE A 331 12.27 12.42 3.30
C PHE A 331 12.52 13.04 4.69
N ASP A 332 11.94 14.23 4.97
CA ASP A 332 12.01 14.90 6.27
C ASP A 332 11.11 14.20 7.32
N TYR A 333 10.28 13.25 6.89
CA TYR A 333 9.44 12.41 7.76
C TYR A 333 10.11 11.11 8.22
N LEU A 334 11.38 10.89 7.88
CA LEU A 334 12.11 9.75 8.43
C LEU A 334 12.61 10.15 9.82
N ASP A 335 11.74 10.04 10.82
CA ASP A 335 12.13 10.20 12.22
C ASP A 335 13.32 9.29 12.52
N ALA A 336 14.32 9.83 13.23
CA ALA A 336 15.56 9.15 13.58
C ALA A 336 15.35 7.87 14.41
N ASP A 337 14.14 7.68 14.97
CA ASP A 337 13.78 6.57 15.85
C ASP A 337 13.16 5.35 15.14
N ASP A 338 12.64 5.45 13.91
CA ASP A 338 12.09 4.29 13.18
C ASP A 338 13.18 3.61 12.33
N ALA A 339 14.16 3.09 13.06
CA ALA A 339 15.43 2.59 12.57
C ALA A 339 15.34 1.15 12.02
N CYS A 340 14.31 0.77 11.27
CA CYS A 340 14.17 -0.62 10.80
C CYS A 340 13.34 -0.72 9.50
N PHE A 341 13.99 -1.10 8.39
CA PHE A 341 13.40 -1.56 7.11
C PHE A 341 12.77 -0.52 6.16
N TYR A 342 13.56 0.03 5.23
CA TYR A 342 13.04 0.76 4.07
C TYR A 342 13.36 0.01 2.77
N GLU A 343 12.41 -0.80 2.30
CA GLU A 343 12.45 -1.37 0.95
C GLU A 343 11.69 -0.45 -0.01
N PHE A 344 12.41 0.11 -0.99
CA PHE A 344 11.83 0.90 -2.07
C PHE A 344 11.69 0.02 -3.30
N THR A 345 10.47 -0.18 -3.78
CA THR A 345 10.19 -1.14 -4.83
C THR A 345 9.30 -0.52 -5.90
N MET A 346 9.80 -0.44 -7.14
CA MET A 346 9.06 0.05 -8.31
C MET A 346 9.12 -1.00 -9.42
N LEU A 347 8.04 -1.75 -9.59
CA LEU A 347 7.99 -2.92 -10.47
C LEU A 347 6.97 -2.70 -11.58
N PHE A 348 7.46 -2.60 -12.81
CA PHE A 348 6.67 -2.65 -14.04
C PHE A 348 6.90 -4.02 -14.70
N ARG A 349 6.11 -5.01 -14.34
CA ARG A 349 6.27 -6.39 -14.80
C ARG A 349 5.35 -6.62 -15.99
N ASN A 350 5.87 -7.22 -17.06
CA ASN A 350 5.11 -7.52 -18.28
C ASN A 350 4.39 -6.31 -18.95
N CYS A 351 4.87 -5.09 -18.72
CA CYS A 351 4.34 -3.85 -19.30
C CYS A 351 5.06 -3.49 -20.62
N PHE A 352 5.02 -4.37 -21.62
CA PHE A 352 5.91 -4.28 -22.81
C PHE A 352 5.65 -3.12 -23.77
N ASN A 353 4.51 -2.44 -23.64
CA ASN A 353 4.16 -1.29 -24.49
C ASN A 353 4.70 0.06 -23.98
N LEU A 354 5.49 0.05 -22.90
CA LEU A 354 6.14 1.26 -22.39
C LEU A 354 7.03 1.89 -23.46
N ASN A 355 6.79 3.18 -23.73
CA ASN A 355 7.62 3.92 -24.68
C ASN A 355 8.97 4.32 -24.06
N GLN A 356 9.93 4.71 -24.90
CA GLN A 356 11.29 5.04 -24.46
C GLN A 356 11.33 6.22 -23.48
N GLU A 357 10.44 7.21 -23.64
CA GLU A 357 10.32 8.35 -22.72
C GLU A 357 9.94 7.87 -21.31
N SER A 358 9.02 6.92 -21.21
CA SER A 358 8.57 6.33 -19.95
C SER A 358 9.66 5.51 -19.29
N ILE A 359 10.39 4.73 -20.08
CA ILE A 359 11.57 4.01 -19.59
C ILE A 359 12.58 5.02 -19.02
N ASN A 360 12.87 6.10 -19.74
CA ASN A 360 13.78 7.15 -19.26
C ASN A 360 13.27 7.81 -17.96
N ASN A 361 11.96 8.03 -17.82
CA ASN A 361 11.34 8.58 -16.63
C ASN A 361 11.46 7.63 -15.43
N ILE A 362 11.23 6.32 -15.64
CA ILE A 362 11.38 5.27 -14.63
C ILE A 362 12.84 5.21 -14.15
N GLU A 363 13.79 5.16 -15.10
CA GLU A 363 15.23 5.16 -14.80
C GLU A 363 15.65 6.43 -14.04
N ALA A 364 15.18 7.60 -14.47
CA ALA A 364 15.50 8.87 -13.82
C ALA A 364 14.99 8.89 -12.38
N ASN A 365 13.75 8.48 -12.13
CA ASN A 365 13.18 8.42 -10.79
C ASN A 365 13.93 7.40 -9.89
N ALA A 366 14.31 6.24 -10.43
CA ALA A 366 15.14 5.26 -9.71
C ALA A 366 16.50 5.86 -9.31
N MET A 367 17.22 6.47 -10.26
CA MET A 367 18.53 7.07 -9.99
C MET A 367 18.45 8.25 -9.01
N LEU A 368 17.40 9.06 -9.07
CA LEU A 368 17.17 10.16 -8.13
C LEU A 368 16.95 9.65 -6.70
N LYS A 369 16.11 8.62 -6.53
CA LYS A 369 15.87 7.98 -5.23
C LYS A 369 17.16 7.38 -4.66
N ILE A 370 17.93 6.66 -5.48
CA ILE A 370 19.20 6.09 -5.01
C ILE A 370 20.16 7.20 -4.59
N ARG A 371 20.26 8.30 -5.35
CA ARG A 371 21.12 9.43 -5.00
C ARG A 371 20.70 10.08 -3.66
N SER A 372 19.40 10.20 -3.41
CA SER A 372 18.88 10.71 -2.12
C SER A 372 19.22 9.76 -0.96
N LEU A 373 19.02 8.45 -1.16
CA LEU A 373 19.35 7.43 -0.17
C LEU A 373 20.85 7.32 0.09
N ALA A 374 21.68 7.47 -0.95
CA ALA A 374 23.14 7.42 -0.87
C ALA A 374 23.69 8.43 0.16
N LYS A 375 23.16 9.66 0.15
CA LYS A 375 23.51 10.68 1.16
C LYS A 375 23.14 10.25 2.58
N LYS A 376 21.92 9.73 2.77
CA LYS A 376 21.45 9.26 4.09
C LYS A 376 22.22 8.04 4.59
N TRP A 377 22.56 7.11 3.70
CA TRP A 377 23.35 5.93 4.02
C TRP A 377 24.79 6.30 4.39
N ALA A 378 25.42 7.22 3.67
CA ALA A 378 26.75 7.75 3.98
C ALA A 378 26.77 8.41 5.37
N ALA A 379 25.87 9.38 5.63
CA ALA A 379 25.78 10.05 6.91
C ALA A 379 25.56 9.08 8.10
N ARG A 380 24.77 8.01 7.89
CA ARG A 380 24.55 6.99 8.91
C ARG A 380 25.77 6.08 9.12
N PHE A 381 26.51 5.80 8.06
CA PHE A 381 27.76 5.05 8.15
C PHE A 381 28.76 5.81 9.02
N ASP A 382 28.91 7.12 8.80
CA ASP A 382 29.76 8.00 9.62
C ASP A 382 29.38 7.96 11.11
N CYS A 383 28.08 8.08 11.43
CA CYS A 383 27.63 8.17 12.83
C CYS A 383 27.71 6.85 13.62
N CYS A 384 27.53 5.68 12.99
CA CYS A 384 27.33 4.41 13.70
C CYS A 384 28.32 3.30 13.31
N GLY A 385 29.16 3.51 12.28
CA GLY A 385 30.09 2.51 11.74
C GLY A 385 29.41 1.28 11.11
N LYS A 386 28.06 1.24 11.06
CA LYS A 386 27.23 0.18 10.48
C LYS A 386 25.92 0.78 9.97
N ILE A 387 25.51 0.41 8.75
CA ILE A 387 24.17 0.70 8.23
C ILE A 387 23.29 -0.53 8.46
N PRO A 388 22.00 -0.40 8.87
CA PRO A 388 21.09 -1.54 8.96
C PRO A 388 20.99 -2.25 7.60
N ASP A 389 21.20 -3.56 7.63
CA ASP A 389 21.51 -4.46 6.49
C ASP A 389 20.36 -4.67 5.47
N LEU A 390 19.27 -3.89 5.57
CA LEU A 390 17.99 -4.22 4.95
C LEU A 390 17.33 -3.06 4.19
N SER A 391 17.98 -1.91 4.07
CA SER A 391 17.49 -0.83 3.21
C SER A 391 17.94 -1.07 1.77
N SER A 392 16.99 -1.25 0.86
CA SER A 392 17.28 -1.50 -0.55
C SER A 392 16.35 -0.73 -1.47
N LEU A 393 16.85 -0.42 -2.66
CA LEU A 393 16.04 0.09 -3.77
C LEU A 393 16.05 -0.93 -4.90
N ILE A 394 14.86 -1.21 -5.39
CA ILE A 394 14.59 -2.18 -6.44
C ILE A 394 13.69 -1.51 -7.47
N CYS A 395 14.20 -1.34 -8.68
CA CYS A 395 13.39 -0.96 -9.83
C CYS A 395 13.47 -2.04 -10.89
N CYS A 396 12.34 -2.49 -11.41
CA CYS A 396 12.26 -3.48 -12.47
C CYS A 396 11.29 -3.00 -13.54
N PHE A 397 11.68 -3.13 -14.81
CA PHE A 397 10.81 -2.82 -15.95
C PHE A 397 11.17 -3.71 -17.15
N PRO A 398 10.28 -3.86 -18.14
CA PRO A 398 10.53 -4.72 -19.29
C PRO A 398 11.55 -4.07 -20.22
N GLY A 399 12.46 -4.86 -20.76
CA GLY A 399 13.48 -4.37 -21.68
C GLY A 399 14.74 -5.22 -21.67
N ASN A 400 15.52 -5.10 -22.74
CA ASN A 400 16.75 -5.87 -22.94
C ASN A 400 18.02 -4.99 -23.07
N LYS A 401 17.93 -3.68 -22.84
CA LYS A 401 19.03 -2.73 -22.98
C LYS A 401 19.36 -2.06 -21.65
N ILE A 402 20.63 -1.74 -21.47
CA ILE A 402 21.12 -0.90 -20.39
C ILE A 402 21.26 0.52 -20.94
N SER A 403 20.79 1.51 -20.19
CA SER A 403 20.85 2.91 -20.59
C SER A 403 22.28 3.44 -20.52
N PRO A 404 22.91 3.81 -21.66
CA PRO A 404 24.30 4.25 -21.69
C PRO A 404 24.51 5.61 -21.00
N ASN A 405 23.44 6.42 -20.92
CA ASN A 405 23.46 7.72 -20.25
C ASN A 405 23.49 7.59 -18.72
N LYS A 406 22.95 6.51 -18.17
CA LYS A 406 22.91 6.25 -16.72
C LYS A 406 24.07 5.36 -16.28
N PHE A 407 24.40 4.34 -17.08
CA PHE A 407 25.45 3.36 -16.80
C PHE A 407 26.56 3.42 -17.85
N LYS A 408 27.60 4.22 -17.57
CA LYS A 408 28.77 4.33 -18.46
C LYS A 408 29.57 3.04 -18.53
N CYS A 409 29.70 2.32 -17.40
CA CYS A 409 30.39 1.04 -17.31
C CYS A 409 29.38 -0.09 -17.48
N GLN A 410 29.44 -0.78 -18.62
CA GLN A 410 28.51 -1.86 -18.96
C GLN A 410 29.23 -3.01 -19.68
N SER A 411 28.64 -4.19 -19.61
CA SER A 411 29.19 -5.46 -20.12
C SER A 411 28.07 -6.33 -20.68
N MET A 412 28.40 -7.10 -21.72
CA MET A 412 27.52 -8.11 -22.34
C MET A 412 27.60 -9.47 -21.64
N ASN A 413 28.20 -9.51 -20.45
CA ASN A 413 28.39 -10.70 -19.62
C ASN A 413 27.82 -10.44 -18.22
N SER A 414 27.88 -11.44 -17.34
CA SER A 414 27.49 -11.35 -15.93
C SER A 414 28.56 -10.73 -15.02
N SER A 415 29.60 -10.10 -15.58
CA SER A 415 30.71 -9.50 -14.84
C SER A 415 31.28 -8.29 -15.55
N LEU A 416 31.81 -7.35 -14.78
CA LEU A 416 32.52 -6.17 -15.30
C LEU A 416 33.58 -5.68 -14.30
N SER A 417 34.59 -4.97 -14.79
CA SER A 417 35.51 -4.18 -13.98
C SER A 417 35.44 -2.72 -14.39
N LEU A 418 35.65 -1.81 -13.44
CA LEU A 418 35.70 -0.38 -13.66
C LEU A 418 36.83 0.27 -12.85
N LYS A 419 37.31 1.40 -13.35
CA LYS A 419 38.22 2.28 -12.61
C LYS A 419 37.44 3.21 -11.70
N ILE A 420 37.90 3.35 -10.47
CA ILE A 420 37.37 4.31 -9.50
C ILE A 420 38.14 5.62 -9.69
N ALA A 421 37.43 6.74 -9.78
CA ALA A 421 38.06 8.06 -9.87
C ALA A 421 38.92 8.33 -8.62
N PRO A 422 40.09 8.95 -8.73
CA PRO A 422 40.95 9.22 -7.57
C PRO A 422 40.25 10.10 -6.54
N ASN A 423 40.57 9.92 -5.26
CA ASN A 423 40.12 10.81 -4.19
C ASN A 423 41.04 12.03 -4.16
N GLY A 424 40.55 13.20 -4.58
CA GLY A 424 41.35 14.41 -4.84
C GLY A 424 41.93 15.12 -3.62
N GLY A 425 41.71 14.60 -2.41
CA GLY A 425 42.37 15.02 -1.15
C GLY A 425 41.55 15.95 -0.25
N GLY A 426 41.27 15.47 0.98
CA GLY A 426 40.86 16.27 2.14
C GLY A 426 39.91 15.56 3.12
N GLY A 427 38.84 14.93 2.62
CA GLY A 427 37.76 14.38 3.44
C GLY A 427 37.42 12.92 3.14
N SER A 428 36.66 12.30 4.06
CA SER A 428 36.07 10.98 3.85
C SER A 428 35.09 11.04 2.68
N ARG A 429 35.22 10.10 1.76
CA ARG A 429 34.35 9.94 0.59
C ARG A 429 33.73 8.55 0.64
N PHE A 430 32.47 8.44 0.24
CA PHE A 430 31.74 7.20 0.13
C PHE A 430 31.49 6.85 -1.34
N LEU A 431 31.75 5.59 -1.67
CA LEU A 431 31.38 4.93 -2.91
C LEU A 431 30.02 4.27 -2.72
N VAL A 432 29.03 4.68 -3.51
CA VAL A 432 27.72 4.04 -3.53
C VAL A 432 27.50 3.39 -4.89
N PHE A 433 27.46 2.06 -4.89
CA PHE A 433 27.31 1.29 -6.11
C PHE A 433 25.83 1.10 -6.47
N VAL A 434 25.52 1.35 -7.74
CA VAL A 434 24.23 1.06 -8.37
C VAL A 434 24.47 0.06 -9.48
N ILE A 435 23.70 -1.03 -9.47
CA ILE A 435 23.83 -2.09 -10.46
C ILE A 435 22.61 -2.10 -11.38
N CYS A 436 22.87 -2.32 -12.67
CA CYS A 436 21.84 -2.57 -13.67
C CYS A 436 22.03 -3.98 -14.21
N LEU A 437 21.03 -4.85 -14.09
CA LEU A 437 21.08 -6.23 -14.59
C LEU A 437 19.98 -6.45 -15.61
N VAL A 438 20.29 -7.19 -16.69
CA VAL A 438 19.30 -7.63 -17.68
C VAL A 438 19.26 -9.14 -17.67
N ALA A 439 18.05 -9.70 -17.58
CA ALA A 439 17.83 -11.14 -17.60
C ALA A 439 16.59 -11.50 -18.41
N ASP A 440 16.66 -12.60 -19.14
CA ASP A 440 15.48 -13.24 -19.75
C ASP A 440 14.76 -14.07 -18.68
N LEU A 441 13.51 -13.71 -18.42
CA LEU A 441 12.68 -14.36 -17.40
C LEU A 441 11.60 -15.26 -18.01
N THR A 442 11.61 -15.48 -19.32
CA THR A 442 10.60 -16.27 -20.06
C THR A 442 10.47 -17.69 -19.55
N HIS A 443 11.60 -18.31 -19.20
CA HIS A 443 11.67 -19.71 -18.79
C HIS A 443 11.44 -19.91 -17.29
N CYS A 444 11.34 -18.83 -16.52
CA CYS A 444 11.14 -18.88 -15.08
C CYS A 444 9.70 -19.33 -14.79
N ARG A 445 9.56 -20.53 -14.22
CA ARG A 445 8.26 -21.02 -13.76
C ARG A 445 7.96 -20.36 -12.43
N TYR A 446 6.94 -19.50 -12.40
CA TYR A 446 6.30 -19.04 -11.16
C TYR A 446 7.29 -18.43 -10.16
N ILE A 447 7.58 -17.15 -10.30
CA ILE A 447 8.58 -16.48 -9.46
C ILE A 447 7.93 -16.10 -8.13
N SER A 448 8.32 -16.75 -7.02
CA SER A 448 7.92 -16.36 -5.66
C SER A 448 8.92 -15.42 -5.00
N ASP A 449 10.22 -15.56 -5.25
CA ASP A 449 11.22 -14.57 -4.83
C ASP A 449 12.40 -14.54 -5.81
N VAL A 450 12.93 -13.35 -6.08
CA VAL A 450 14.16 -13.14 -6.87
C VAL A 450 15.25 -12.60 -5.95
N GLU A 451 16.37 -13.30 -5.83
CA GLU A 451 17.55 -12.80 -5.14
C GLU A 451 18.62 -12.40 -6.18
N CYS A 452 18.91 -11.11 -6.27
CA CYS A 452 20.04 -10.59 -7.03
C CYS A 452 21.28 -10.59 -6.12
N ILE A 453 22.33 -11.29 -6.54
CA ILE A 453 23.58 -11.43 -5.80
C ILE A 453 24.67 -10.67 -6.54
N CYS A 454 25.29 -9.71 -5.86
CA CYS A 454 26.47 -9.00 -6.31
C CYS A 454 27.67 -9.47 -5.49
N LYS A 455 28.70 -10.02 -6.14
CA LYS A 455 30.02 -10.23 -5.53
C LYS A 455 30.97 -9.22 -6.12
N TYR A 456 31.66 -8.46 -5.29
CA TYR A 456 32.57 -7.43 -5.78
C TYR A 456 33.87 -7.40 -4.99
N GLN A 457 34.92 -6.95 -5.66
CA GLN A 457 36.25 -6.79 -5.09
C GLN A 457 36.74 -5.38 -5.37
N LEU A 458 37.21 -4.70 -4.32
CA LEU A 458 37.83 -3.38 -4.39
C LEU A 458 39.34 -3.51 -4.18
N THR A 459 40.12 -2.78 -4.96
CA THR A 459 41.60 -2.82 -4.95
C THR A 459 42.16 -1.41 -4.83
N ALA A 460 43.06 -1.18 -3.86
CA ALA A 460 43.74 0.11 -3.65
C ALA A 460 45.17 0.10 -4.23
N ALA A 461 45.73 1.30 -4.46
CA ALA A 461 47.10 1.48 -4.92
C ALA A 461 48.12 1.00 -3.85
N GLY A 462 49.09 0.15 -4.21
CA GLY A 462 50.21 -0.22 -3.32
C GLY A 462 50.40 -1.71 -2.99
N GLY A 463 49.71 -2.63 -3.67
CA GLY A 463 49.93 -4.08 -3.53
C GLY A 463 51.21 -4.57 -4.21
N GLY A 464 52.38 -4.12 -3.75
CA GLY A 464 53.68 -4.48 -4.32
C GLY A 464 54.83 -4.40 -3.34
N ASN A 465 55.12 -5.54 -2.72
CA ASN A 465 56.47 -6.04 -2.39
C ASN A 465 57.19 -5.76 -1.05
N ASP A 466 56.53 -5.33 0.03
CA ASP A 466 57.14 -5.40 1.37
C ASP A 466 56.16 -5.96 2.42
N GLY A 467 56.18 -7.28 2.64
CA GLY A 467 55.82 -7.95 3.91
C GLY A 467 54.48 -7.70 4.63
N GLY A 468 53.58 -6.86 4.13
CA GLY A 468 52.29 -6.52 4.75
C GLY A 468 51.21 -6.33 3.68
N GLY A 469 50.17 -7.17 3.72
CA GLY A 469 49.20 -7.42 2.65
C GLY A 469 48.70 -6.18 1.89
N GLY A 470 48.88 -6.20 0.55
CA GLY A 470 48.17 -5.30 -0.35
C GLY A 470 46.65 -5.45 -0.16
N GLY A 471 46.01 -4.38 0.30
CA GLY A 471 44.61 -4.39 0.71
C GLY A 471 43.68 -4.60 -0.48
N TYR A 472 43.09 -5.79 -0.58
CA TYR A 472 41.91 -6.03 -1.41
C TYR A 472 40.76 -6.45 -0.50
N GLU A 473 39.57 -5.90 -0.73
CA GLU A 473 38.37 -6.25 0.03
C GLU A 473 37.43 -7.06 -0.87
N LYS A 474 36.95 -8.21 -0.40
CA LYS A 474 35.96 -9.04 -1.10
C LYS A 474 34.62 -8.93 -0.38
N LEU A 475 33.61 -8.52 -1.11
CA LEU A 475 32.30 -8.19 -0.59
C LEU A 475 31.21 -8.95 -1.32
N ARG A 476 30.08 -9.13 -0.63
CA ARG A 476 28.91 -9.80 -1.19
C ARG A 476 27.64 -9.14 -0.69
N SER A 477 26.85 -8.66 -1.63
CA SER A 477 25.54 -8.08 -1.40
C SER A 477 24.44 -8.96 -1.96
N LYS A 478 23.31 -8.99 -1.26
CA LYS A 478 22.10 -9.72 -1.65
C LYS A 478 20.91 -8.78 -1.61
N ILE A 479 20.17 -8.76 -2.70
CA ILE A 479 18.96 -7.94 -2.83
C ILE A 479 17.82 -8.91 -3.12
N SER A 480 16.93 -9.09 -2.14
CA SER A 480 15.79 -10.00 -2.24
C SER A 480 14.55 -9.22 -2.63
N LEU A 481 13.94 -9.58 -3.76
CA LEU A 481 12.59 -9.18 -4.13
C LEU A 481 11.63 -10.20 -3.53
N LEU A 482 10.97 -9.84 -2.44
CA LEU A 482 9.85 -10.62 -1.90
C LEU A 482 8.64 -10.40 -2.81
N LEU A 483 8.29 -11.39 -3.63
CA LEU A 483 7.09 -11.29 -4.47
C LEU A 483 5.87 -11.75 -3.66
N PHE A 484 4.71 -11.25 -4.07
CA PHE A 484 3.42 -11.50 -3.44
C PHE A 484 3.08 -13.01 -3.35
N PRO A 485 2.16 -13.42 -2.47
CA PRO A 485 1.86 -14.83 -2.18
C PRO A 485 1.46 -15.67 -3.41
N GLU A 486 1.03 -15.05 -4.50
CA GLU A 486 0.74 -15.75 -5.76
C GLU A 486 1.95 -15.72 -6.70
N PRO A 487 2.34 -16.88 -7.25
CA PRO A 487 3.48 -16.93 -8.15
C PRO A 487 3.16 -16.25 -9.48
N GLU A 488 3.94 -15.25 -9.88
CA GLU A 488 3.69 -14.53 -11.12
C GLU A 488 4.65 -14.96 -12.23
N LYS A 489 4.13 -15.07 -13.45
CA LYS A 489 4.92 -15.43 -14.63
C LYS A 489 5.46 -14.17 -15.30
N TYR A 490 6.77 -13.97 -15.21
CA TYR A 490 7.46 -12.98 -16.03
C TYR A 490 7.55 -13.49 -17.47
N LYS A 491 7.48 -12.56 -18.41
CA LYS A 491 7.60 -12.82 -19.85
C LYS A 491 8.81 -12.02 -20.35
N ASP A 492 9.62 -12.58 -21.22
CA ASP A 492 10.68 -11.83 -21.91
C ASP A 492 11.74 -11.19 -20.96
N TYR A 493 12.60 -10.36 -21.53
CA TYR A 493 13.66 -9.64 -20.83
C TYR A 493 13.11 -8.56 -19.89
N HIS A 494 13.72 -8.50 -18.72
CA HIS A 494 13.53 -7.42 -17.76
C HIS A 494 14.87 -6.79 -17.37
N VAL A 495 14.83 -5.48 -17.14
CA VAL A 495 15.92 -4.67 -16.60
C VAL A 495 15.67 -4.45 -15.11
N PHE A 496 16.71 -4.65 -14.31
CA PHE A 496 16.72 -4.41 -12.88
C PHE A 496 17.73 -3.31 -12.55
N ILE A 497 17.29 -2.22 -11.91
CA ILE A 497 18.16 -1.21 -11.31
C ILE A 497 18.09 -1.36 -9.80
N LEU A 498 19.23 -1.67 -9.18
CA LEU A 498 19.29 -2.08 -7.78
C LEU A 498 20.42 -1.35 -7.03
N SER A 499 20.18 -1.05 -5.76
CA SER A 499 21.20 -0.60 -4.80
C SER A 499 20.75 -0.92 -3.39
N THR A 500 21.68 -1.08 -2.46
CA THR A 500 21.41 -1.47 -1.08
C THR A 500 22.44 -0.83 -0.16
N ALA A 501 22.07 -0.64 1.10
CA ALA A 501 22.90 -0.01 2.12
C ALA A 501 24.30 -0.64 2.26
N ASP A 502 24.43 -1.96 2.12
CA ASP A 502 25.70 -2.71 2.21
C ASP A 502 26.60 -2.54 0.98
N MET A 503 26.11 -1.86 -0.07
CA MET A 503 26.88 -1.42 -1.24
C MET A 503 27.40 0.02 -1.10
N VAL A 504 27.30 0.60 0.10
CA VAL A 504 27.98 1.83 0.49
C VAL A 504 29.31 1.48 1.15
N LYS A 505 30.41 2.05 0.64
CA LYS A 505 31.76 1.81 1.13
C LYS A 505 32.51 3.11 1.31
N GLU A 506 33.14 3.29 2.46
CA GLU A 506 34.13 4.34 2.63
C GLU A 506 35.28 4.10 1.65
N ASP A 507 35.72 5.16 1.00
CA ASP A 507 36.74 5.09 -0.03
C ASP A 507 38.14 5.10 0.59
N GLN A 508 38.78 3.94 0.58
CA GLN A 508 40.13 3.74 1.10
C GLN A 508 41.21 3.98 0.03
N ASN A 509 40.97 4.92 -0.89
CA ASN A 509 41.77 5.16 -2.09
C ASN A 509 41.75 3.96 -3.05
N TYR A 510 40.57 3.41 -3.28
CA TYR A 510 40.40 2.33 -4.26
C TYR A 510 40.61 2.86 -5.68
N GLU A 511 41.31 2.09 -6.51
CA GLU A 511 41.59 2.42 -7.92
C GLU A 511 40.74 1.59 -8.89
N GLU A 512 40.40 0.35 -8.51
CA GLU A 512 39.64 -0.58 -9.34
C GLU A 512 38.58 -1.30 -8.53
N ALA A 513 37.43 -1.54 -9.17
CA ALA A 513 36.40 -2.44 -8.68
C ALA A 513 36.04 -3.48 -9.74
N SER A 514 35.95 -4.74 -9.34
CA SER A 514 35.49 -5.85 -10.18
C SER A 514 34.23 -6.49 -9.61
N PHE A 515 33.30 -6.89 -10.48
CA PHE A 515 31.97 -7.35 -10.12
C PHE A 515 31.61 -8.65 -10.81
N LYS A 516 30.88 -9.52 -10.11
CA LYS A 516 30.22 -10.72 -10.63
C LYS A 516 28.79 -10.77 -10.13
N PHE A 517 27.86 -10.94 -11.05
CA PHE A 517 26.42 -10.90 -10.80
C PHE A 517 25.77 -12.26 -11.02
N TYR A 518 24.83 -12.58 -10.14
CA TYR A 518 24.01 -13.79 -10.24
C TYR A 518 22.57 -13.44 -9.89
N ILE A 519 21.61 -14.03 -10.58
CA ILE A 519 20.21 -13.95 -10.20
C ILE A 519 19.77 -15.35 -9.78
N ARG A 520 19.21 -15.46 -8.59
CA ARG A 520 18.74 -16.71 -8.01
C ARG A 520 17.24 -16.64 -7.77
N LEU A 521 16.50 -17.61 -8.29
CA LEU A 521 15.09 -17.82 -7.97
C LEU A 521 14.97 -18.74 -6.77
N LEU A 522 14.10 -18.36 -5.83
CA LEU A 522 13.73 -19.20 -4.70
C LEU A 522 12.28 -19.66 -4.88
N ASP A 523 12.07 -20.97 -5.02
CA ASP A 523 10.74 -21.60 -4.93
C ASP A 523 10.58 -22.15 -3.51
N LEU A 524 9.92 -21.37 -2.64
CA LEU A 524 9.66 -21.75 -1.25
C LEU A 524 8.72 -22.95 -1.12
N ARG A 525 7.94 -23.29 -2.16
CA ARG A 525 7.00 -24.43 -2.12
C ARG A 525 7.66 -25.76 -2.43
N ARG A 526 8.73 -25.79 -3.21
CA ARG A 526 9.42 -27.03 -3.62
C ARG A 526 10.85 -27.15 -3.11
N GLY A 527 11.40 -26.13 -2.45
CA GLY A 527 12.77 -26.13 -1.94
C GLY A 527 13.85 -26.10 -3.04
N GLY A 528 13.45 -25.83 -4.29
CA GLY A 528 14.35 -25.72 -5.45
C GLY A 528 15.03 -24.35 -5.53
N LYS A 529 16.27 -24.33 -6.04
CA LYS A 529 17.02 -23.10 -6.35
C LYS A 529 17.42 -23.14 -7.81
N GLU A 530 17.03 -22.13 -8.58
CA GLU A 530 17.40 -21.97 -9.98
C GLU A 530 18.23 -20.69 -10.14
N TYR A 531 19.30 -20.75 -10.95
CA TYR A 531 20.10 -19.57 -11.26
C TYR A 531 19.78 -19.12 -12.69
N ILE A 532 19.40 -17.86 -12.82
CA ILE A 532 19.16 -17.22 -14.12
C ILE A 532 20.46 -16.58 -14.59
N LYS A 533 20.75 -16.75 -15.87
CA LYS A 533 21.87 -16.08 -16.53
C LYS A 533 21.61 -14.57 -16.61
N VAL A 534 22.56 -13.79 -16.10
CA VAL A 534 22.62 -12.35 -16.35
C VAL A 534 23.19 -12.13 -17.74
N GLU A 535 22.38 -11.56 -18.63
CA GLU A 535 22.71 -11.38 -20.04
C GLU A 535 23.50 -10.08 -20.28
N ARG A 536 23.22 -9.05 -19.49
CA ARG A 536 23.96 -7.79 -19.51
C ARG A 536 24.04 -7.24 -18.11
N CYS A 537 25.14 -6.58 -17.79
CA CYS A 537 25.28 -5.86 -16.52
C CYS A 537 25.91 -4.48 -16.71
N GLY A 538 25.58 -3.57 -15.81
CA GLY A 538 26.14 -2.23 -15.74
C GLY A 538 26.30 -1.80 -14.29
N VAL A 539 27.29 -0.94 -14.04
CA VAL A 539 27.55 -0.36 -12.73
C VAL A 539 27.69 1.15 -12.89
N HIS A 540 27.04 1.87 -11.98
CA HIS A 540 27.23 3.29 -11.76
C HIS A 540 27.76 3.48 -10.34
N VAL A 541 28.70 4.41 -10.17
CA VAL A 541 29.27 4.76 -8.87
C VAL A 541 28.88 6.19 -8.57
N PHE A 542 28.12 6.38 -7.49
CA PHE A 542 27.96 7.70 -6.90
C PHE A 542 29.10 7.96 -5.91
N TYR A 543 29.67 9.15 -5.99
CA TYR A 543 30.65 9.66 -5.03
C TYR A 543 29.90 10.61 -4.10
N VAL A 544 29.93 10.32 -2.81
CA VAL A 544 29.27 11.10 -1.77
C VAL A 544 30.34 11.52 -0.77
N ASP A 545 30.60 12.81 -0.65
CA ASP A 545 31.53 13.32 0.36
C ASP A 545 30.84 13.29 1.72
N ALA A 546 31.58 12.94 2.78
CA ALA A 546 31.11 13.06 4.16
C ALA A 546 30.79 14.54 4.43
N GLU A 547 29.66 14.82 5.07
CA GLU A 547 29.34 16.19 5.47
C GLU A 547 30.38 16.62 6.50
N SER A 548 31.22 17.62 6.16
CA SER A 548 32.06 18.27 7.15
C SER A 548 31.15 18.99 8.14
N ASP A 549 31.29 18.69 9.43
CA ASP A 549 30.57 19.31 10.57
C ASP A 549 30.71 20.85 10.67
N THR A 550 31.21 21.54 9.65
CA THR A 550 31.49 22.98 9.68
C THR A 550 30.35 23.88 9.21
N ASP A 551 29.30 23.37 8.55
CA ASP A 551 28.23 24.25 8.03
C ASP A 551 26.98 24.34 8.94
N ALA A 552 27.00 23.71 10.12
CA ALA A 552 25.92 23.80 11.10
C ALA A 552 26.04 24.99 12.07
N THR A 553 27.03 25.89 11.92
CA THR A 553 27.21 27.05 12.82
C THR A 553 27.08 28.44 12.19
N ASP A 554 26.98 28.59 10.86
CA ASP A 554 26.90 29.93 10.24
C ASP A 554 25.59 30.23 9.48
N ALA A 555 24.54 29.42 9.64
CA ALA A 555 23.23 29.66 9.03
C ALA A 555 22.15 30.22 9.99
N SER A 556 22.54 30.84 11.10
CA SER A 556 21.61 31.51 12.04
C SER A 556 21.75 33.03 12.13
N ASP A 557 22.61 33.68 11.33
CA ASP A 557 22.80 35.15 11.46
C ASP A 557 22.91 35.91 10.12
N ALA A 558 22.14 35.51 9.11
CA ALA A 558 22.10 36.21 7.83
C ALA A 558 20.70 36.31 7.19
N THR A 559 19.67 36.70 7.95
CA THR A 559 18.41 37.23 7.39
C THR A 559 17.74 38.24 8.33
N GLU A 560 18.43 39.34 8.65
CA GLU A 560 17.72 40.58 8.94
C GLU A 560 18.54 41.80 8.49
N LYS A 561 18.24 42.24 7.27
CA LYS A 561 18.24 43.64 6.79
C LYS A 561 18.64 43.68 5.32
N ARG A 562 17.64 43.95 4.47
CA ARG A 562 17.69 45.03 3.47
C ARG A 562 16.34 45.12 2.79
N HIS A 563 15.59 46.15 3.11
CA HIS A 563 14.93 47.01 2.12
C HIS A 563 14.59 48.38 2.76
N ALA A 564 15.52 49.31 2.61
CA ALA A 564 15.22 50.73 2.44
C ALA A 564 16.28 51.29 1.49
N GLY A 565 15.97 51.29 0.21
CA GLY A 565 16.79 51.89 -0.83
C GLY A 565 16.55 53.40 -0.91
N ASN A 566 17.67 54.12 -1.04
CA ASN A 566 17.84 55.40 -1.75
C ASN A 566 16.91 56.58 -1.43
N LYS A 567 17.52 57.67 -0.94
CA LYS A 567 17.83 58.84 -1.79
C LYS A 567 18.79 59.84 -1.11
N ARG A 568 19.88 60.10 -1.83
CA ARG A 568 20.57 61.38 -2.13
C ARG A 568 20.70 62.45 -1.03
N SER A 569 21.96 62.77 -0.77
CA SER A 569 22.50 64.03 -0.27
C SER A 569 21.90 65.28 -0.92
N PHE A 570 21.53 66.27 -0.11
CA PHE A 570 21.83 67.69 -0.32
C PHE A 570 21.76 68.42 1.03
N SER A 571 22.79 69.21 1.31
CA SER A 571 22.86 70.22 2.36
C SER A 571 22.02 71.44 1.99
N HIS A 572 21.22 71.98 2.92
CA HIS A 572 21.20 73.42 3.23
C HIS A 572 20.32 73.73 4.46
N ASP A 573 20.63 74.88 5.03
CA ASP A 573 20.16 75.49 6.27
C ASP A 573 18.69 75.96 6.24
N GLY A 574 18.16 76.30 7.42
CA GLY A 574 17.22 77.42 7.57
C GLY A 574 15.75 77.08 7.83
N GLU A 575 15.35 77.28 9.08
CA GLU A 575 14.17 78.04 9.56
C GLU A 575 12.72 77.79 9.07
N GLU A 576 11.84 77.88 10.07
CA GLU A 576 10.46 78.37 10.10
C GLU A 576 9.24 77.49 9.69
N ALA A 577 8.45 77.22 10.75
CA ALA A 577 7.03 77.58 10.91
C ALA A 577 5.90 76.81 10.17
N ASP A 578 5.05 76.23 11.04
CA ASP A 578 3.57 76.32 11.04
C ASP A 578 2.73 75.50 10.04
N GLY A 579 1.58 75.04 10.55
CA GLY A 579 0.38 74.86 9.73
C GLY A 579 -0.10 73.43 9.42
N GLY A 580 -0.92 72.89 10.32
CA GLY A 580 -2.29 72.53 9.91
C GLY A 580 -2.57 71.15 9.31
N LEU A 581 -3.23 70.33 10.13
CA LEU A 581 -4.35 69.42 9.83
C LEU A 581 -4.71 69.14 8.35
N LYS A 582 -4.89 67.86 8.03
CA LYS A 582 -6.20 67.33 7.59
C LYS A 582 -6.30 65.82 7.74
N ARG A 583 -7.12 65.39 8.71
CA ARG A 583 -7.86 64.13 8.68
C ARG A 583 -8.84 64.17 7.50
N LEU A 584 -9.05 63.02 6.83
CA LEU A 584 -10.36 62.38 6.73
C LEU A 584 -10.28 61.07 5.92
N LYS A 585 -10.67 60.01 6.64
CA LYS A 585 -11.30 58.74 6.21
C LYS A 585 -10.55 57.76 5.33
#